data_AF-A0A963L6K2-F1
#
_entry.id   AF-A0A963L6K2-F1
#
_cell.length_a   1.000
_cell.length_b   1.000
_cell.length_c   1.000
_cell.angle_alpha   90.00
_cell.angle_beta   90.00
_cell.angle_gamma   90.00
#
_symmetry.space_group_name_H-M   'P 1'
#
loop_
_entity.id
_entity.type
_entity.pdbx_description
1 polymer ?
#
loop_
_entity_poly.entity_id
_entity_poly.type
_entity_poly.pdbx_seq_one_letter_code
_entity_poly.pdbx_strand_id
1 'polypeptide(L)'
;ARQLERQGCRNADLAGDALEAHCALDAAASKFLQTAAARLGWSARSFHRVLRIARSVADVEGAATIQVAHLAEAIQYRRVLGVG
;
A
#
# COMPACT_ATOMS: atom_id res chain seq x y z
N ALA A 1 15.73 2.84 -7.63
CA ALA A 1 16.65 3.17 -6.52
C ALA A 1 15.90 3.57 -5.24
N ARG A 2 14.88 4.44 -5.34
CA ARG A 2 14.11 4.99 -4.21
C ARG A 2 13.81 4.09 -3.00
N GLN A 3 13.28 2.88 -3.17
CA GLN A 3 12.99 1.99 -2.04
C GLN A 3 14.27 1.55 -1.29
N LEU A 4 15.35 1.26 -2.00
CA LEU A 4 16.63 0.92 -1.37
C LEU A 4 17.25 2.13 -0.68
N GLU A 5 17.14 3.31 -1.29
CA GLU A 5 17.61 4.57 -0.69
C GLU A 5 16.83 4.94 0.57
N ARG A 6 15.51 4.76 0.57
CA ARG A 6 14.65 5.10 1.71
C ARG A 6 14.83 4.17 2.91
N GLN A 7 14.96 2.87 2.66
CA GLN A 7 14.77 1.84 3.70
C GLN A 7 15.64 0.59 3.53
N GLY A 8 16.55 0.56 2.55
CA GLY A 8 17.51 -0.54 2.35
C GLY A 8 16.93 -1.87 1.85
N CYS A 9 15.60 -1.99 1.69
CA CYS A 9 14.92 -3.21 1.26
C CYS A 9 13.82 -2.91 0.23
N ARG A 10 13.20 -3.95 -0.32
CA ARG A 10 12.07 -3.77 -1.24
C ARG A 10 10.79 -3.44 -0.46
N ASN A 11 9.89 -2.68 -1.08
CA ASN A 11 8.56 -2.41 -0.51
C ASN A 11 7.79 -3.70 -0.24
N ALA A 12 8.01 -4.75 -1.05
CA ALA A 12 7.43 -6.06 -0.85
C ALA A 12 7.91 -6.75 0.44
N ASP A 13 9.05 -6.36 1.00
CA ASP A 13 9.64 -7.00 2.18
C ASP A 13 9.29 -6.26 3.49
N LEU A 14 8.55 -5.14 3.41
CA LEU A 14 8.11 -4.39 4.58
C LEU A 14 7.18 -5.20 5.48
N ALA A 15 7.46 -5.17 6.79
CA ALA A 15 6.66 -5.82 7.83
C ALA A 15 6.80 -5.07 9.17
N GLY A 16 5.86 -5.30 10.09
CA GLY A 16 5.85 -4.69 11.42
C GLY A 16 6.01 -3.16 11.37
N ASP A 17 6.82 -2.63 12.26
CA ASP A 17 7.09 -1.19 12.41
C ASP A 17 7.58 -0.52 11.12
N ALA A 18 8.35 -1.24 10.29
CA ALA A 18 8.81 -0.70 9.01
C ALA A 18 7.66 -0.48 8.03
N LEU A 19 6.64 -1.36 8.03
CA LEU A 19 5.46 -1.17 7.20
C LEU A 19 4.67 0.05 7.67
N GLU A 20 4.51 0.24 8.98
CA GLU A 20 3.80 1.39 9.54
C GLU A 20 4.54 2.71 9.25
N ALA A 21 5.85 2.73 9.42
CA ALA A 21 6.68 3.92 9.18
C ALA A 21 6.68 4.35 7.71
N HIS A 22 6.81 3.41 6.78
CA HIS A 22 6.98 3.72 5.35
C HIS A 22 5.66 3.76 4.55
N CYS A 23 4.58 3.21 5.11
CA CYS A 23 3.25 3.23 4.51
C CYS A 23 2.23 4.01 5.34
N ALA A 24 2.69 4.96 6.17
CA ALA A 24 1.82 5.86 6.90
C ALA A 24 0.82 6.55 5.96
N LEU A 25 -0.45 6.55 6.36
CA LEU A 25 -1.56 7.13 5.61
C LEU A 25 -2.09 8.36 6.32
N ASP A 26 -2.48 9.37 5.55
CA ASP A 26 -3.32 10.44 6.09
C ASP A 26 -4.75 9.96 6.39
N ALA A 27 -5.56 10.83 6.96
CA ALA A 27 -6.93 10.51 7.34
C ALA A 27 -7.81 10.07 6.16
N ALA A 28 -7.63 10.67 4.98
CA ALA A 28 -8.43 10.37 3.80
C ALA A 28 -8.07 9.00 3.21
N ALA A 29 -6.76 8.75 3.03
CA ALA A 29 -6.23 7.47 2.56
C ALA A 29 -6.55 6.32 3.53
N SER A 30 -6.43 6.57 4.84
CA SER A 30 -6.78 5.58 5.87
C SER A 30 -8.27 5.22 5.82
N LYS A 31 -9.16 6.22 5.79
CA LYS A 31 -10.61 5.99 5.68
C LYS A 31 -11.00 5.24 4.41
N PHE A 32 -10.39 5.59 3.28
CA PHE A 32 -10.61 4.90 2.01
C PHE A 32 -10.22 3.42 2.10
N LEU A 33 -9.01 3.14 2.59
CA LEU A 33 -8.51 1.77 2.67
C LEU A 33 -9.32 0.92 3.65
N GLN A 34 -9.70 1.47 4.81
CA GLN A 34 -10.56 0.80 5.78
C GLN A 34 -11.94 0.47 5.17
N THR A 35 -12.53 1.41 4.44
CA THR A 35 -13.83 1.19 3.75
C THR A 35 -13.72 0.09 2.69
N ALA A 36 -12.65 0.09 1.89
CA ALA A 36 -12.40 -0.95 0.90
C ALA A 36 -12.19 -2.32 1.55
N ALA A 37 -11.39 -2.39 2.61
CA ALA A 37 -11.13 -3.62 3.36
C ALA A 37 -12.41 -4.22 3.95
N ALA A 38 -13.27 -3.40 4.55
CA ALA A 38 -14.55 -3.84 5.09
C ALA A 38 -15.49 -4.36 3.99
N ARG A 39 -15.62 -3.63 2.87
CA ARG A 39 -16.49 -4.01 1.74
C ARG A 39 -16.03 -5.28 1.03
N LEU A 40 -14.72 -5.53 0.99
CA LEU A 40 -14.12 -6.66 0.27
C LEU A 40 -13.76 -7.82 1.19
N GLY A 41 -14.11 -7.76 2.48
CA GLY A 41 -13.86 -8.82 3.46
C GLY A 41 -12.37 -9.13 3.64
N TRP A 42 -11.50 -8.11 3.63
CA TRP A 42 -10.06 -8.32 3.72
C TRP A 42 -9.59 -8.65 5.12
N SER A 43 -8.71 -9.66 5.20
CA SER A 43 -7.89 -9.90 6.38
C SER A 43 -6.79 -8.83 6.51
N ALA A 44 -6.19 -8.75 7.70
CA ALA A 44 -5.02 -7.90 7.95
C ALA A 44 -3.88 -8.15 6.95
N ARG A 45 -3.67 -9.42 6.53
CA ARG A 45 -2.66 -9.76 5.52
C ARG A 45 -2.95 -9.13 4.16
N SER A 46 -4.22 -9.13 3.74
CA SER A 46 -4.64 -8.49 2.48
C SER A 46 -4.49 -6.97 2.56
N PHE A 47 -4.84 -6.38 3.71
CA PHE A 47 -4.63 -4.96 3.98
C PHE A 47 -3.15 -4.55 3.88
N HIS A 48 -2.25 -5.26 4.58
CA HIS A 48 -0.81 -5.01 4.51
C HIS A 48 -0.22 -5.24 3.11
N ARG A 49 -0.76 -6.21 2.36
CA ARG A 49 -0.36 -6.41 0.96
C ARG A 49 -0.72 -5.20 0.11
N VAL A 50 -1.91 -4.63 0.27
CA VAL A 50 -2.32 -3.42 -0.47
C VAL A 50 -1.44 -2.24 -0.11
N LEU A 51 -1.08 -2.05 1.17
CA LEU A 51 -0.14 -0.98 1.57
C LEU A 51 1.21 -1.07 0.83
N ARG A 52 1.82 -2.27 0.77
CA ARG A 52 3.10 -2.47 0.07
C ARG A 52 3.02 -2.19 -1.43
N ILE A 53 1.90 -2.57 -2.06
CA ILE A 53 1.66 -2.28 -3.48
C ILE A 53 1.49 -0.78 -3.67
N ALA A 54 0.65 -0.13 -2.85
CA ALA A 54 0.41 1.32 -2.93
C ALA A 54 1.69 2.13 -2.70
N ARG A 55 2.58 1.69 -1.81
CA ARG A 55 3.90 2.30 -1.62
C ARG A 55 4.77 2.19 -2.88
N SER A 56 4.67 1.07 -3.58
CA SER A 56 5.39 0.86 -4.85
C SER A 56 4.82 1.74 -5.96
N VAL A 57 3.50 1.89 -6.05
CA VAL A 57 2.84 2.82 -6.98
C VAL A 57 3.30 4.26 -6.71
N ALA A 58 3.22 4.69 -5.44
CA ALA A 58 3.70 6.01 -5.03
C ALA A 58 5.18 6.25 -5.37
N ASP A 59 6.02 5.22 -5.28
CA ASP A 59 7.43 5.31 -5.65
C ASP A 59 7.64 5.50 -7.15
N VAL A 60 6.85 4.81 -7.98
CA VAL A 60 6.86 4.97 -9.45
C VAL A 60 6.42 6.39 -9.83
N GLU A 61 5.39 6.92 -9.17
CA GLU A 61 4.83 8.25 -9.47
C GLU A 61 5.62 9.43 -8.90
N GLY A 62 6.74 9.19 -8.21
CA GLY A 62 7.49 10.31 -7.65
C GLY A 62 6.97 10.81 -6.30
N ALA A 63 5.88 10.25 -5.76
CA ALA A 63 5.21 10.74 -4.55
C ALA A 63 5.91 10.35 -3.24
N ALA A 64 6.06 11.32 -2.32
CA ALA A 64 6.63 11.09 -1.00
C ALA A 64 5.68 10.27 -0.10
N THR A 65 4.37 10.53 -0.15
CA THR A 65 3.35 9.89 0.69
C THR A 65 2.38 9.05 -0.15
N ILE A 66 1.72 8.09 0.49
CA ILE A 66 0.67 7.30 -0.16
C ILE A 66 -0.62 8.12 -0.18
N GLN A 67 -1.20 8.28 -1.36
CA GLN A 67 -2.45 8.99 -1.61
C GLN A 67 -3.57 8.00 -1.93
N VAL A 68 -4.82 8.46 -1.88
CA VAL A 68 -6.00 7.65 -2.23
C VAL A 68 -5.88 7.05 -3.64
N ALA A 69 -5.31 7.80 -4.60
CA ALA A 69 -5.10 7.33 -5.96
C ALA A 69 -4.20 6.07 -6.00
N HIS A 70 -3.06 6.09 -5.31
CA HIS A 70 -2.14 4.94 -5.26
C HIS A 70 -2.80 3.71 -4.61
N LEU A 71 -3.65 3.93 -3.59
CA LEU A 71 -4.43 2.86 -2.97
C LEU A 71 -5.44 2.28 -3.95
N ALA A 72 -6.21 3.11 -4.64
CA ALA A 72 -7.20 2.65 -5.62
C ALA A 72 -6.55 1.81 -6.73
N GLU A 73 -5.39 2.25 -7.23
CA GLU A 73 -4.62 1.54 -8.23
C GLU A 73 -4.07 0.20 -7.71
N ALA A 74 -3.50 0.19 -6.50
CA ALA A 74 -3.02 -1.03 -5.84
C ALA A 74 -4.13 -2.09 -5.68
N ILE A 75 -5.34 -1.63 -5.33
CA ILE A 75 -6.52 -2.49 -5.23
C ILE A 75 -6.89 -3.03 -6.61
N GLN A 76 -6.91 -2.18 -7.63
CA GLN A 76 -7.22 -2.59 -9.00
C GLN A 76 -6.22 -3.63 -9.52
N TYR A 77 -4.92 -3.43 -9.31
CA TYR A 77 -3.90 -4.42 -9.67
C TYR A 77 -4.14 -5.78 -9.02
N ARG A 78 -4.56 -5.81 -7.76
CA ARG A 78 -4.89 -7.07 -7.09
C ARG A 78 -6.10 -7.78 -7.71
N ARG A 79 -7.10 -7.02 -8.16
CA ARG A 79 -8.30 -7.58 -8.82
C ARG A 79 -7.96 -8.14 -10.19
N VAL A 80 -7.13 -7.43 -10.96
CA VAL A 80 -6.70 -7.85 -12.30
C VAL A 80 -5.80 -9.10 -12.25
N LEU A 81 -4.93 -9.20 -11.24
CA LEU A 81 -4.00 -10.33 -11.09
C LEU A 81 -4.61 -11.56 -10.40
N GLY A 82 -5.92 -11.59 -10.14
CA GLY A 82 -6.66 -12.83 -9.88
C GLY A 82 -6.10 -13.78 -8.82
N VAL A 83 -5.52 -13.28 -7.73
CA VAL A 83 -5.31 -14.11 -6.53
C VAL A 83 -6.46 -13.87 -5.57
N GLY A 84 -7.58 -14.53 -5.90
CA GLY A 84 -8.60 -14.93 -4.93
C GLY A 84 -7.99 -15.92 -3.94
#